data_AF-A0A662HVZ1-F1
#
_entry.id   AF-A0A662HVZ1-F1
#
_cell.length_a   1.000
_cell.length_b   1.000
_cell.length_c   1.000
_cell.angle_alpha   90.00
_cell.angle_beta   90.00
_cell.angle_gamma   90.00
#
_symmetry.space_group_name_H-M   'P 1'
#
loop_
_entity.id
_entity.type
_entity.pdbx_description
1 polymer ?
#
loop_
_entity_poly.entity_id
_entity_poly.type
_entity_poly.pdbx_seq_one_letter_code
_entity_poly.pdbx_strand_id
1 'polypeptide(L)'
;MKLLIIGLDGLDYDIVLRWGLKQYLQKYHGKHYVGFACKLYTPILWSMFLTGINVEKHGYSLEELKRKREQDIWKHNFLKKLYLLRKRIPIKNSALDIFS
;
A
#
# COMPACT_ATOMS: atom_id res chain seq x y z
N MET A 1 25.59 -10.05 -11.70
CA MET A 1 25.04 -9.73 -10.36
C MET A 1 23.51 -9.82 -10.41
N LYS A 2 22.87 -10.31 -9.34
CA LYS A 2 21.40 -10.35 -9.21
C LYS A 2 20.98 -9.46 -8.03
N LEU A 3 19.87 -8.75 -8.17
CA LEU A 3 19.31 -7.85 -7.15
C LEU A 3 17.95 -8.39 -6.68
N LEU A 4 17.72 -8.42 -5.37
CA LEU A 4 16.44 -8.79 -4.76
C LEU A 4 15.92 -7.62 -3.93
N ILE A 5 14.72 -7.14 -4.25
CA ILE A 5 14.00 -6.13 -3.48
C ILE A 5 12.75 -6.81 -2.91
N ILE A 6 12.59 -6.79 -1.58
CA ILE A 6 11.43 -7.35 -0.89
C ILE A 6 10.64 -6.18 -0.29
N GLY A 7 9.37 -6.10 -0.64
CA GLY A 7 8.45 -5.12 -0.08
C GLY A 7 7.51 -5.73 0.95
N LEU A 8 7.59 -5.24 2.19
CA LEU A 8 6.66 -5.62 3.27
C LEU A 8 5.72 -4.44 3.53
N ASP A 9 4.46 -4.57 3.10
CA ASP A 9 3.46 -3.51 3.25
C ASP A 9 3.09 -3.31 4.73
N GLY A 10 3.02 -2.05 5.17
CA GLY A 10 2.71 -1.70 6.56
C GLY A 10 3.78 -2.06 7.60
N LEU A 11 4.99 -2.46 7.19
CA LEU A 11 6.09 -2.70 8.13
C LEU A 11 6.68 -1.38 8.62
N ASP A 12 6.18 -0.90 9.76
CA ASP A 12 6.64 0.34 10.38
C ASP A 12 7.92 0.13 11.21
N TYR A 13 8.90 1.02 11.00
CA TYR A 13 10.20 0.95 11.66
C TYR A 13 10.11 1.08 13.20
N ASP A 14 9.27 1.99 13.69
CA ASP A 14 9.15 2.26 15.12
C ASP A 14 8.41 1.12 15.83
N ILE A 15 7.44 0.48 15.17
CA ILE A 15 6.78 -0.73 15.69
C ILE A 15 7.76 -1.89 15.77
N VAL A 16 8.57 -2.12 14.72
CA VAL A 16 9.58 -3.18 14.69
C VAL A 16 10.57 -3.04 15.84
N LEU A 17 11.07 -1.83 16.10
CA LEU A 17 11.96 -1.58 17.23
C LEU A 17 11.26 -1.73 18.58
N ARG A 18 10.07 -1.15 18.73
CA ARG A 18 9.30 -1.18 19.98
C ARG A 18 9.00 -2.60 20.45
N TRP A 19 8.68 -3.50 19.51
CA TRP A 19 8.34 -4.89 19.83
C TRP A 19 9.51 -5.85 19.71
N GLY A 20 10.73 -5.36 19.47
CA GLY A 20 11.93 -6.18 19.42
C GLY A 20 11.97 -7.17 18.27
N LEU A 21 11.26 -6.90 17.16
CA LEU A 21 11.14 -7.79 16.00
C LEU A 21 12.37 -7.71 15.08
N LYS A 22 13.57 -7.85 15.66
CA LYS A 22 14.86 -7.59 14.99
C LYS A 22 15.10 -8.44 13.75
N GLN A 23 14.43 -9.58 13.61
CA GLN A 23 14.50 -10.44 12.42
C GLN A 23 14.02 -9.76 11.14
N TYR A 24 13.20 -8.69 11.23
CA TYR A 24 12.77 -7.93 10.05
C TYR A 24 13.74 -6.81 9.66
N LEU A 25 14.78 -6.56 10.46
CA LEU A 25 15.79 -5.54 10.17
C LEU A 25 16.93 -6.13 9.35
N GLN A 26 17.35 -5.39 8.33
CA GLN A 26 18.57 -5.70 7.58
C GLN A 26 19.82 -5.29 8.36
N LYS A 27 21.00 -5.80 7.95
CA LYS A 27 22.30 -5.40 8.53
C LYS A 27 22.50 -3.89 8.53
N TYR A 28 22.06 -3.22 7.46
CA TYR A 28 21.98 -1.77 7.37
C TYR A 28 20.53 -1.38 7.21
N HIS A 29 20.02 -0.57 8.14
CA HIS A 29 18.62 -0.16 8.17
C HIS A 29 18.50 1.28 8.67
N GLY A 30 17.39 1.92 8.32
CA GLY A 30 17.09 3.30 8.70
C GLY A 30 15.72 3.71 8.19
N LYS A 31 15.38 4.99 8.37
CA LYS A 31 14.14 5.58 7.86
C LYS A 31 14.42 6.31 6.56
N HIS A 32 13.51 6.16 5.60
CA HIS A 32 13.49 6.97 4.40
C HIS A 32 12.35 7.98 4.49
N TYR A 33 12.63 9.26 4.31
CA TYR A 33 11.60 10.29 4.34
C TYR A 33 10.73 10.18 3.09
N VAL A 34 9.41 10.00 3.25
CA VAL A 34 8.43 9.90 2.16
C VAL A 34 7.41 11.04 2.17
N GLY A 35 7.63 12.09 2.95
CA GLY A 35 6.67 13.20 3.09
C GLY A 35 6.53 14.09 1.85
N PHE A 36 7.20 13.76 0.75
CA PHE A 36 6.97 14.34 -0.57
C PHE A 36 5.81 13.66 -1.34
N ALA A 37 5.31 12.52 -0.86
CA ALA A 37 4.11 11.89 -1.41
C ALA A 37 2.86 12.62 -0.92
N CYS A 38 1.94 12.96 -1.83
CA CYS A 38 0.72 13.68 -1.48
C CYS A 38 -0.24 12.81 -0.66
N LYS A 39 -0.26 11.49 -0.91
CA LYS A 39 -1.05 10.51 -0.17
C LYS A 39 -0.23 9.24 0.08
N LEU A 40 -0.29 8.73 1.32
CA LEU A 40 0.26 7.43 1.68
C LEU A 40 -0.64 6.32 1.11
N TYR A 41 -0.43 5.97 -0.15
CA TYR A 41 -1.11 4.86 -0.81
C TYR A 41 -0.08 3.84 -1.29
N THR A 42 -0.25 2.58 -0.89
CA THR A 42 0.70 1.48 -1.11
C THR A 42 1.22 1.42 -2.55
N PRO A 43 0.39 1.37 -3.62
CA PRO A 43 0.87 1.37 -4.99
C PRO A 43 1.71 2.59 -5.40
N ILE A 44 1.39 3.77 -4.86
CA ILE A 44 2.13 5.01 -5.18
C ILE A 44 3.52 4.94 -4.56
N LEU A 45 3.60 4.62 -3.26
CA LEU A 45 4.88 4.51 -2.55
C LEU A 45 5.79 3.44 -3.17
N TRP A 46 5.26 2.25 -3.49
CA TRP A 46 6.03 1.22 -4.19
C TRP A 46 6.55 1.69 -5.54
N SER A 47 5.72 2.39 -6.31
CA SER A 47 6.12 2.93 -7.61
C SER A 47 7.24 3.96 -7.45
N MET A 48 7.18 4.82 -6.43
CA MET A 48 8.25 5.77 -6.12
C MET A 48 9.56 5.06 -5.71
N PHE A 49 9.49 4.00 -4.90
CA PHE A 49 10.68 3.22 -4.52
C PHE A 49 11.35 2.55 -5.72
N LEU A 50 10.56 2.06 -6.68
CA LEU A 50 11.09 1.39 -7.87
C LEU A 50 11.65 2.38 -8.91
N THR A 51 11.06 3.56 -9.01
CA THR A 51 11.39 4.53 -10.07
C THR A 51 12.32 5.65 -9.62
N GLY A 52 12.43 5.89 -8.31
CA GLY A 52 13.20 6.99 -7.74
C GLY A 52 12.60 8.38 -7.99
N ILE A 53 11.38 8.48 -8.54
CA ILE A 53 10.71 9.75 -8.87
C ILE A 53 9.33 9.83 -8.22
N ASN A 54 8.82 11.05 -8.04
CA ASN A 54 7.45 11.26 -7.60
C ASN A 54 6.48 10.97 -8.76
N VAL A 55 5.96 9.74 -8.81
CA VAL A 55 5.06 9.26 -9.88
C VAL A 55 3.74 10.03 -9.98
N GLU A 56 3.30 10.69 -8.91
CA GLU A 56 2.07 11.50 -8.93
C GLU A 56 2.20 12.70 -9.88
N LYS A 57 3.42 13.26 -10.03
CA LYS A 57 3.73 14.31 -11.00
C LYS A 57 3.70 13.84 -12.46
N HIS A 58 3.65 12.53 -12.68
CA HIS A 58 3.66 11.89 -14.01
C HIS A 58 2.32 11.19 -14.32
N GLY A 59 1.23 11.61 -13.67
CA GLY A 59 -0.11 11.09 -13.95
C GLY A 59 -0.46 9.79 -13.23
N TYR A 60 0.37 9.30 -12.31
CA TYR A 60 0.04 8.18 -11.41
C TYR A 60 -0.57 8.67 -10.10
N SER A 61 -1.70 9.38 -10.19
CA SER A 61 -2.46 9.82 -9.02
C SER A 61 -3.31 8.70 -8.43
N LEU A 62 -3.78 8.90 -7.20
CA LEU A 62 -4.68 7.97 -6.53
C LEU A 62 -5.99 7.78 -7.31
N GLU A 63 -6.54 8.85 -7.86
CA GLU A 63 -7.79 8.85 -8.61
C GLU A 63 -7.65 8.02 -9.88
N GLU A 64 -6.52 8.17 -10.60
CA GLU A 64 -6.23 7.39 -11.80
C GLU A 64 -6.04 5.90 -11.50
N LEU A 65 -5.38 5.57 -10.37
CA LEU A 65 -5.23 4.20 -9.90
C LEU A 65 -6.58 3.57 -9.52
N LYS A 66 -7.46 4.32 -8.86
CA LYS A 66 -8.83 3.87 -8.55
C LYS A 66 -9.62 3.60 -9.82
N ARG A 67 -9.57 4.53 -10.80
CA ARG A 67 -10.23 4.41 -12.09
C ARG A 67 -9.77 3.17 -12.86
N LYS A 68 -8.45 2.93 -12.95
CA LYS A 68 -7.88 1.73 -13.58
C LYS A 68 -8.36 0.46 -12.88
N ARG A 69 -8.32 0.42 -11.56
CA ARG A 69 -8.78 -0.72 -10.75
C ARG A 69 -10.25 -1.04 -11.00
N GLU A 70 -11.10 -0.02 -11.06
CA GLU A 70 -12.51 -0.18 -11.38
C GLU A 70 -12.66 -0.76 -12.79
N GLN A 71 -12.02 -0.17 -13.79
CA GLN A 71 -12.07 -0.67 -15.18
C GLN A 71 -11.66 -2.14 -15.28
N ASP A 72 -10.61 -2.57 -14.58
CA ASP A 72 -10.17 -3.96 -14.59
C ASP A 72 -11.17 -4.90 -13.90
N ILE A 73 -11.83 -4.47 -12.82
CA ILE A 73 -12.94 -5.23 -12.21
C ILE A 73 -14.07 -5.40 -13.22
N TRP A 74 -14.41 -4.36 -13.98
CA TRP A 74 -15.49 -4.42 -14.98
C TRP A 74 -15.14 -5.27 -16.20
N LYS A 75 -13.85 -5.46 -16.54
CA LYS A 75 -13.40 -6.38 -17.59
C LYS A 75 -13.60 -7.85 -17.22
N HIS A 76 -13.53 -8.19 -15.94
CA HIS A 76 -13.61 -9.57 -15.47
C HIS A 76 -14.95 -9.86 -14.78
N ASN A 77 -15.86 -10.53 -15.49
CA ASN A 77 -17.21 -10.89 -14.99
C ASN A 77 -17.19 -11.59 -13.62
N PHE A 78 -16.18 -12.42 -13.35
CA PHE A 78 -16.01 -13.08 -12.05
C PHE A 78 -15.66 -12.10 -10.92
N LEU A 79 -14.69 -11.20 -11.15
CA LEU A 79 -14.29 -10.18 -10.17
C LEU A 79 -15.43 -9.20 -9.89
N LYS A 80 -16.19 -8.83 -10.94
CA LYS A 80 -17.41 -8.03 -10.80
C LYS A 80 -18.44 -8.71 -9.88
N LYS A 81 -18.69 -10.01 -10.05
CA LYS A 81 -19.62 -10.78 -9.21
C LYS A 81 -19.17 -10.80 -7.75
N LEU A 82 -17.88 -11.07 -7.50
CA LEU A 82 -17.29 -11.02 -6.16
C LEU A 82 -17.36 -9.64 -5.53
N TYR A 83 -17.09 -8.58 -6.29
CA TYR A 83 -17.16 -7.19 -5.82
C TYR A 83 -18.57 -6.81 -5.38
N LEU A 84 -19.59 -7.17 -6.19
CA LEU A 84 -20.99 -6.91 -5.85
C LEU A 84 -21.43 -7.70 -4.61
N LEU A 85 -20.98 -8.95 -4.47
CA LEU A 85 -21.22 -9.75 -3.26
C LEU A 85 -20.60 -9.09 -2.01
N ARG A 86 -19.33 -8.67 -2.10
CA ARG A 86 -18.65 -7.96 -1.00
C ARG A 86 -19.39 -6.68 -0.61
N LYS A 87 -19.81 -5.87 -1.58
CA LYS A 87 -20.52 -4.60 -1.32
C LYS A 87 -21.85 -4.80 -0.61
N ARG A 88 -22.47 -5.97 -0.78
CA ARG A 88 -23.74 -6.34 -0.14
C ARG A 88 -23.56 -6.76 1.33
N ILE A 89 -22.34 -7.06 1.76
CA ILE A 89 -22.02 -7.42 3.14
C ILE A 89 -21.60 -6.13 3.87
N PRO A 90 -22.44 -5.58 4.77
CA PRO A 90 -22.01 -4.48 5.62
C PRO A 90 -20.97 -5.02 6.61
N ILE A 91 -19.70 -4.73 6.35
CA ILE A 91 -18.63 -4.98 7.32
C ILE A 91 -18.83 -3.93 8.40
N LYS A 92 -19.43 -4.31 9.53
CA LYS A 92 -19.45 -3.48 10.74
C LYS A 92 -17.99 -3.34 11.18
N ASN A 93 -17.46 -2.12 11.17
CA ASN A 93 -16.11 -1.83 11.64
C ASN A 93 -16.06 -1.99 13.17
N SER A 94 -15.80 -3.21 13.66
CA SER A 94 -15.66 -3.50 15.09
C SER A 94 -14.29 -3.11 15.67
N ALA A 95 -13.47 -2.35 14.94
CA ALA A 95 -12.07 -2.10 15.28
C ALA A 95 -11.73 -0.62 15.56
N LEU A 96 -12.72 0.28 15.57
CA LEU A 96 -12.51 1.71 15.83
C LEU A 96 -12.78 2.14 17.29
N ASP A 97 -13.28 1.26 18.15
CA ASP A 97 -13.67 1.60 19.53
C ASP A 97 -12.56 1.35 20.59
N ILE A 98 -11.32 1.03 20.19
CA ILE A 98 -10.22 0.75 21.14
C ILE A 98 -9.29 1.98 21.35
N PHE A 99 -9.50 3.08 20.63
CA PHE A 99 -8.68 4.30 20.77
C PHE A 99 -9.53 5.58 20.88
N SER A 100 -10.54 5.56 21.74
CA SER A 100 -11.26 6.77 22.20
C SER A 100 -11.15 6.90 23.71
#